data_AF-A0A7X0P8B6-F1
#
_entry.id   AF-A0A7X0P8B6-F1
#
_cell.length_a   1.000
_cell.length_b   1.000
_cell.length_c   1.000
_cell.angle_alpha   90.00
_cell.angle_beta   90.00
_cell.angle_gamma   90.00
#
_symmetry.space_group_name_H-M   'P 1'
#
loop_
_entity.id
_entity.type
_entity.pdbx_description
1 polymer ?
#
loop_
_entity_poly.entity_id
_entity_poly.type
_entity_poly.pdbx_seq_one_letter_code
_entity_poly.pdbx_strand_id
1 'polypeptide(L)'
;MRVKYLGSGSGEGGSPTLFATDRGTILVQGYIVTDPQALSDIGEIPEGETVVEITQDILRFADEPLTTDPRNNRQRATSTEGQEAL
;
A
#
# COMPACT_ATOMS: atom_id res chain seq x y z
N MET A 1 -2.70 15.75 -1.23
CA MET A 1 -2.03 14.72 -2.04
C MET A 1 -3.08 13.69 -2.39
N ARG A 2 -3.18 13.32 -3.67
CA ARG A 2 -3.94 12.15 -4.14
C ARG A 2 -2.97 11.03 -4.44
N VAL A 3 -3.45 9.79 -4.32
CA VAL A 3 -2.64 8.59 -4.53
C VAL A 3 -3.35 7.64 -5.49
N LYS A 4 -2.59 7.01 -6.37
CA LYS A 4 -3.02 5.95 -7.30
C LYS A 4 -2.36 4.64 -6.87
N TYR A 5 -3.15 3.59 -6.76
CA TYR A 5 -2.64 2.24 -6.51
C TYR A 5 -1.76 1.75 -7.66
N LEU A 6 -0.62 1.17 -7.33
CA LEU A 6 0.29 0.56 -8.29
C LEU A 6 0.28 -0.96 -8.18
N GLY A 7 0.21 -1.51 -6.98
CA GLY A 7 0.21 -2.95 -6.79
C GLY A 7 0.43 -3.36 -5.35
N SER A 8 0.22 -4.64 -5.06
CA SER A 8 0.46 -5.25 -3.76
C SER A 8 1.07 -6.64 -3.97
N GLY A 9 1.97 -7.03 -3.05
CA GLY A 9 2.57 -8.36 -3.02
C GLY A 9 1.60 -9.45 -2.54
N SER A 10 0.48 -9.06 -1.94
CA SER A 10 -0.55 -9.97 -1.42
C SER A 10 -1.88 -9.65 -2.11
N GLY A 11 -2.46 -10.61 -2.83
CA GLY A 11 -3.79 -10.44 -3.43
C GLY A 11 -4.83 -9.88 -2.45
N GLU A 12 -5.72 -9.02 -2.97
CA GLU A 12 -6.83 -8.37 -2.26
C GLU A 12 -6.55 -7.79 -0.85
N GLY A 13 -5.60 -6.85 -0.77
CA GLY A 13 -5.53 -5.89 0.35
C GLY A 13 -4.56 -6.24 1.47
N GLY A 14 -3.62 -7.16 1.21
CA GLY A 14 -2.48 -7.36 2.09
C GLY A 14 -1.35 -6.35 1.81
N SER A 15 -0.48 -6.19 2.80
CA SER A 15 0.85 -5.61 2.64
C SER A 15 1.82 -6.62 1.98
N PRO A 16 2.92 -6.14 1.40
CA PRO A 16 3.24 -4.73 1.13
C PRO A 16 2.40 -4.12 -0.01
N THR A 17 2.30 -2.78 -0.10
CA THR A 17 1.55 -2.07 -1.17
C THR A 17 2.30 -0.83 -1.67
N LEU A 18 2.27 -0.56 -2.98
CA LEU A 18 2.81 0.65 -3.60
C LEU A 18 1.74 1.58 -4.16
N PHE A 19 1.98 2.89 -4.03
CA PHE A 19 1.15 3.95 -4.57
C PHE A 19 1.99 5.01 -5.27
N ALA A 20 1.52 5.54 -6.39
CA ALA A 20 2.04 6.78 -6.96
C ALA A 20 1.25 7.96 -6.38
N THR A 21 1.94 9.08 -6.13
CA THR A 21 1.31 10.34 -5.76
C THR A 21 1.09 11.21 -6.99
N ASP A 22 0.16 12.16 -6.89
CA ASP A 22 -0.02 13.25 -7.86
C ASP A 22 1.16 14.24 -7.93
N ARG A 23 2.23 13.99 -7.18
CA ARG A 23 3.45 14.81 -7.12
C ARG A 23 4.67 14.16 -7.78
N GLY A 24 4.50 12.98 -8.39
CA GLY A 24 5.61 12.22 -8.96
C GLY A 24 6.48 11.50 -7.92
N THR A 25 5.95 11.25 -6.72
CA THR A 25 6.61 10.45 -5.68
C THR A 25 5.88 9.13 -5.46
N ILE A 26 6.51 8.20 -4.76
CA ILE A 26 5.93 6.90 -4.40
C ILE A 26 5.67 6.87 -2.89
N LEU A 27 4.53 6.29 -2.50
CA LEU A 27 4.30 5.86 -1.12
C LEU A 27 4.41 4.33 -1.05
N VAL A 28 5.00 3.86 0.04
CA VAL A 28 5.22 2.46 0.33
C VAL A 28 4.50 2.11 1.63
N GLN A 29 3.71 1.04 1.61
CA GLN A 29 3.16 0.43 2.81
C GLN A 29 3.83 -0.92 3.04
N GLY A 30 4.39 -1.11 4.23
CA GLY A 30 5.03 -2.35 4.67
C GLY A 30 4.76 -2.63 6.15
N TYR A 31 5.56 -3.51 6.74
CA TYR A 31 5.51 -3.82 8.17
C TYR A 31 6.51 -2.96 8.91
N ILE A 32 6.09 -2.28 9.99
CA ILE A 32 7.03 -1.48 10.79
C ILE A 32 8.11 -2.41 11.35
N VAL A 33 9.37 -2.03 11.15
CA VAL A 33 10.52 -2.77 11.67
C VAL A 33 10.64 -2.47 13.16
N THR A 34 10.54 -3.51 13.98
CA THR A 34 10.71 -3.44 15.44
C THR A 34 11.93 -4.21 15.93
N ASP A 35 12.66 -4.87 15.04
CA ASP A 35 13.86 -5.64 15.40
C ASP A 35 15.00 -4.69 15.82
N PRO A 36 15.49 -4.79 17.06
CA PRO A 36 16.45 -3.83 17.58
C PRO A 36 17.82 -3.93 16.90
N GLN A 37 18.20 -5.11 16.38
CA GLN A 37 19.46 -5.27 15.66
C GLN A 37 19.38 -4.60 14.29
N ALA A 38 18.32 -4.84 13.53
CA ALA A 38 18.09 -4.20 12.25
C ALA A 38 18.00 -2.67 12.38
N LEU A 39 17.32 -2.16 13.40
CA LEU A 39 17.27 -0.72 13.66
C LEU A 39 18.65 -0.15 14.04
N SER A 40 19.45 -0.90 14.80
CA SER A 40 20.84 -0.50 15.13
C SER A 40 21.74 -0.48 13.89
N ASP A 41 21.56 -1.41 12.96
CA ASP A 41 22.33 -1.48 11.70
C ASP A 41 21.98 -0.30 10.76
N ILE A 42 20.74 0.20 10.80
CA ILE A 42 20.29 1.39 10.05
C ILE A 42 20.86 2.67 10.67
N GLY A 43 20.90 2.75 12.01
CA GLY A 43 21.39 3.91 12.76
C GLY A 43 20.28 4.86 13.22
N GLU A 44 20.61 6.15 13.32
CA GLU A 44 19.66 7.16 13.80
C GLU A 44 18.50 7.38 12.82
N ILE A 45 17.27 7.24 13.32
CA ILE A 45 16.04 7.50 12.58
C ILE A 45 15.51 8.87 13.04
N PRO A 46 15.41 9.87 12.16
CA PRO A 46 14.91 11.20 12.50
C PRO A 46 13.49 11.19 13.08
N GLU A 47 13.18 12.24 13.86
CA GLU A 47 11.83 12.42 14.38
C GLU A 47 10.80 12.53 13.25
N GLY A 48 9.72 11.76 13.36
CA GLY A 48 8.67 11.70 12.34
C GLY A 48 8.90 10.67 11.24
N GLU A 49 10.04 9.96 11.25
CA GLU A 49 10.31 8.86 10.32
C GLU A 49 10.08 7.48 10.95
N THR A 50 9.89 6.47 10.10
CA THR A 50 9.79 5.07 10.50
C THR A 50 10.35 4.17 9.40
N VAL A 51 10.81 2.98 9.78
CA VAL A 51 11.31 1.98 8.83
C VAL A 51 10.23 0.92 8.64
N VAL A 52 9.94 0.60 7.39
CA VAL A 52 9.04 -0.49 7.03
C VAL A 52 9.76 -1.54 6.20
N GLU A 53 9.46 -2.81 6.44
CA GLU A 53 9.90 -3.93 5.64
C GLU A 53 8.87 -4.27 4.56
N ILE A 54 9.37 -4.53 3.35
CA ILE A 54 8.60 -4.96 2.18
C ILE A 54 9.31 -6.11 1.47
N THR A 55 8.56 -6.94 0.76
CA THR A 55 9.15 -7.90 -0.19
C THR A 55 9.66 -7.19 -1.43
N GLN A 56 10.84 -7.60 -1.94
CA GLN A 56 11.47 -6.95 -3.10
C GLN A 56 10.62 -6.99 -4.38
N ASP A 57 9.84 -8.07 -4.57
CA ASP A 57 8.97 -8.25 -5.76
C ASP A 57 8.01 -7.08 -5.98
N ILE A 58 7.61 -6.38 -4.91
CA ILE A 58 6.68 -5.26 -5.06
C ILE A 58 7.26 -4.08 -5.83
N LEU A 59 8.58 -3.91 -5.84
CA LEU A 59 9.23 -2.79 -6.52
C LEU A 59 8.97 -2.80 -8.04
N ARG A 60 8.65 -3.96 -8.63
CA ARG A 60 8.26 -4.06 -10.04
C ARG A 60 7.07 -3.17 -10.39
N PHE A 61 6.13 -2.96 -9.45
CA PHE A 61 4.93 -2.17 -9.72
C PHE A 61 5.22 -0.66 -9.86
N ALA A 62 6.43 -0.20 -9.53
CA ALA A 62 6.87 1.15 -9.85
C ALA A 62 7.04 1.36 -11.36
N ASP A 63 7.44 0.32 -12.09
CA ASP A 63 7.58 0.31 -13.55
C ASP A 63 6.33 -0.26 -14.24
N GLU A 64 5.81 -1.37 -13.70
CA GLU A 64 4.71 -2.15 -14.26
C GLU A 64 3.49 -2.15 -13.32
N PRO A 65 2.76 -1.03 -13.18
CA PRO A 65 1.62 -0.97 -12.28
C PRO A 65 0.47 -1.86 -12.76
N LEU A 66 -0.28 -2.43 -11.81
CA LEU A 66 -1.52 -3.14 -12.09
C LEU A 66 -2.52 -2.21 -12.78
N THR A 67 -3.12 -2.71 -13.86
CA THR A 67 -4.09 -1.96 -14.67
C THR A 67 -5.42 -1.71 -13.93
N THR A 68 -5.75 -2.56 -12.96
CA THR A 68 -6.99 -2.48 -12.18
C THR A 68 -6.68 -2.43 -10.69
N ASP A 69 -7.30 -1.50 -9.96
CA ASP A 69 -7.25 -1.48 -8.50
C ASP A 69 -8.35 -2.42 -7.94
N PRO A 70 -7.99 -3.61 -7.42
CA PRO A 70 -8.98 -4.57 -6.92
C PRO A 70 -9.76 -4.04 -5.70
N ARG A 71 -9.28 -2.99 -5.03
CA ARG A 71 -9.93 -2.42 -3.84
C ARG A 71 -11.15 -1.56 -4.21
N ASN A 72 -11.18 -1.03 -5.44
CA ASN A 72 -12.32 -0.26 -5.93
C ASN A 72 -13.57 -1.13 -6.16
N ASN A 73 -13.42 -2.44 -6.37
CA ASN A 73 -14.56 -3.36 -6.52
C ASN A 73 -15.32 -3.59 -5.21
N ARG A 74 -14.69 -3.35 -4.06
CA ARG A 74 -15.28 -3.61 -2.73
C ARG A 74 -16.31 -2.54 -2.33
N GLN A 75 -16.21 -1.31 -2.84
CA GLN A 75 -17.14 -0.21 -2.51
C GLN A 75 -18.48 -0.27 -3.26
N ARG A 76 -18.60 -1.10 -4.32
CA ARG A 76 -19.85 -1.24 -5.08
C ARG A 76 -20.80 -2.33 -4.54
N ALA A 77 -20.28 -3.31 -3.80
CA ALA A 77 -21.07 -4.46 -3.35
C ALA A 77 -21.92 -4.19 -2.10
N THR A 78 -21.74 -3.08 -1.39
CA THR A 78 -22.44 -2.78 -0.13
C THR A 78 -23.55 -1.73 -0.28
N SER A 79 -24.01 -1.43 -1.49
CA SER A 79 -25.01 -0.36 -1.74
C SER A 79 -26.36 -0.83 -2.31
N THR A 80 -26.70 -2.12 -2.29
CA THR A 80 -27.92 -2.62 -2.96
C THR A 80 -29.06 -3.13 -2.06
N GLU A 81 -28.95 -3.19 -0.73
CA GLU A 81 -30.01 -3.81 0.11
C GLU A 81 -31.03 -2.83 0.73
N GLY A 82 -31.39 -1.75 0.04
CA GLY A 82 -32.18 -0.67 0.63
C GLY A 82 -33.49 -0.27 -0.04
N GLN A 83 -33.97 -0.96 -1.09
CA GLN A 83 -35.25 -0.59 -1.71
C GLN A 83 -36.06 -1.81 -2.14
N GLU A 84 -37.36 -1.70 -1.85
CA GLU A 84 -38.49 -2.52 -2.32
C GLU A 84 -38.96 -3.64 -1.40
N ALA A 85 -39.80 -3.27 -0.44
CA ALA A 85 -41.05 -4.00 -0.18
C ALA A 85 -42.14 -2.97 0.15
N LEU A 86 -43.00 -2.74 -0.84
CA LEU A 86 -44.28 -2.03 -0.72
C LEU A 86 -45.32 -2.97 -0.08
#